data_AF-A0A832FMK0-F1
#
_entry.id   AF-A0A832FMK0-F1
#
_cell.length_a   1.000
_cell.length_b   1.000
_cell.length_c   1.000
_cell.angle_alpha   90.00
_cell.angle_beta   90.00
_cell.angle_gamma   90.00
#
_symmetry.space_group_name_H-M   'P 1'
#
loop_
_entity.id
_entity.type
_entity.pdbx_description
1 polymer ?
#
loop_
_entity_poly.entity_id
_entity_poly.type
_entity_poly.pdbx_seq_one_letter_code
_entity_poly.pdbx_strand_id
1 'polypeptide(L)'
;MSTPPPRTHLAILGGPAVWSLPKEGMATSPYIVLNHPGACDAPGEWQLNRETGELKIIPFATENLARAEIVAPALQQLVAAQGDAEAGRYVEYVSFKGLAFQHAGWDLPPEGFSTPQAACKLGGSLEFRAARHCTLNGCEIAHVDRYGAYFDADSSYNTIQQCHFHDLGGGGVRLGDPDRPKSFDRVASHNRVDNNFIHDGGHTNPGATGIFLAYS
;
A
#
# COMPACT_ATOMS: atom_id res chain seq x y z
N MET A 1 -15.31 -10.27 36.00
CA MET A 1 -14.15 -11.17 35.78
C MET A 1 -14.70 -12.46 35.19
N SER A 2 -14.75 -12.56 33.86
CA SER A 2 -15.08 -13.82 33.18
C SER A 2 -13.78 -14.55 32.87
N THR A 3 -13.71 -15.82 33.26
CA THR A 3 -12.69 -16.77 32.87
C THR A 3 -12.43 -16.74 31.36
N PRO A 4 -11.17 -16.69 30.89
CA PRO A 4 -10.88 -16.79 29.47
C PRO A 4 -11.28 -18.19 28.97
N PRO A 5 -11.89 -18.30 27.77
CA PRO A 5 -12.24 -19.61 27.22
C PRO A 5 -10.98 -20.44 26.93
N PRO A 6 -11.07 -21.79 26.97
CA PRO A 6 -9.96 -22.67 26.67
C PRO A 6 -9.50 -22.49 25.21
N ARG A 7 -8.17 -22.57 24.96
CA ARG A 7 -7.48 -22.52 23.65
C ARG A 7 -8.39 -22.81 22.44
N THR A 8 -9.03 -21.78 21.91
CA THR A 8 -9.83 -21.88 20.69
C THR A 8 -8.91 -21.67 19.50
N HIS A 9 -8.83 -22.66 18.60
CA HIS A 9 -8.27 -22.54 17.25
C HIS A 9 -9.18 -21.69 16.32
N LEU A 10 -9.77 -20.62 16.87
CA LEU A 10 -10.75 -19.79 16.19
C LEU A 10 -10.07 -18.51 15.73
N ALA A 11 -10.06 -18.27 14.42
CA ALA A 11 -9.74 -16.98 13.84
C ALA A 11 -11.04 -16.21 13.59
N ILE A 12 -11.12 -14.97 14.06
CA ILE A 12 -12.25 -14.08 13.84
C ILE A 12 -11.80 -12.99 12.88
N LEU A 13 -12.55 -12.77 11.80
CA LEU A 13 -12.27 -11.70 10.84
C LEU A 13 -12.58 -10.33 11.46
N GLY A 14 -11.72 -9.34 11.21
CA GLY A 14 -11.87 -7.99 11.75
C GLY A 14 -13.12 -7.24 11.25
N GLY A 15 -13.65 -7.62 10.09
CA GLY A 15 -14.86 -7.02 9.53
C GLY A 15 -15.41 -7.79 8.33
N PRO A 16 -16.39 -7.21 7.61
CA PRO A 16 -17.09 -7.90 6.55
C PRO A 16 -16.18 -8.15 5.34
N ALA A 17 -16.25 -9.36 4.80
CA ALA A 17 -15.67 -9.66 3.50
C ALA A 17 -16.61 -9.16 2.39
N VAL A 18 -16.05 -8.50 1.38
CA VAL A 18 -16.79 -8.06 0.18
C VAL A 18 -17.29 -9.23 -0.67
N TRP A 19 -16.68 -10.40 -0.50
CA TRP A 19 -17.06 -11.66 -1.13
C TRP A 19 -17.31 -12.71 -0.05
N SER A 20 -18.18 -13.68 -0.34
CA SER A 20 -18.37 -14.86 0.51
C SER A 20 -17.05 -15.59 0.74
N LEU A 21 -16.86 -16.13 1.95
CA LEU A 21 -15.71 -16.95 2.32
C LEU A 21 -16.20 -18.30 2.87
N PRO A 22 -16.01 -19.42 2.14
CA PRO A 22 -15.44 -19.49 0.81
C PRO A 22 -16.32 -18.88 -0.28
N LYS A 23 -15.69 -18.45 -1.37
CA LYS A 23 -16.39 -17.94 -2.55
C LYS A 23 -17.31 -19.03 -3.10
N GLU A 24 -18.45 -18.65 -3.66
CA GLU A 24 -19.38 -19.60 -4.29
C GLU A 24 -18.65 -20.51 -5.30
N GLY A 25 -18.85 -21.83 -5.15
CA GLY A 25 -18.15 -22.84 -5.93
C GLY A 25 -16.79 -23.29 -5.37
N MET A 26 -16.29 -22.67 -4.29
CA MET A 26 -15.06 -23.10 -3.60
C MET A 26 -15.37 -23.85 -2.31
N ALA A 27 -14.64 -24.95 -2.06
CA ALA A 27 -14.81 -25.75 -0.85
C ALA A 27 -14.14 -25.12 0.39
N THR A 28 -13.07 -24.34 0.20
CA THR A 28 -12.26 -23.75 1.27
C THR A 28 -11.73 -22.37 0.87
N SER A 29 -11.31 -21.57 1.85
CA SER A 29 -10.49 -20.38 1.64
C SER A 29 -9.18 -20.54 2.41
N PRO A 30 -8.04 -20.69 1.71
CA PRO A 30 -6.75 -20.73 2.39
C PRO A 30 -6.46 -19.37 3.03
N TYR A 31 -5.76 -19.38 4.16
CA TYR A 31 -5.38 -18.19 4.89
C TYR A 31 -3.97 -18.34 5.48
N ILE A 32 -3.34 -17.22 5.77
CA ILE A 32 -2.08 -17.12 6.51
C ILE A 32 -2.37 -16.31 7.77
N VAL A 33 -1.79 -16.71 8.90
CA VAL A 33 -1.85 -15.96 10.15
C VAL A 33 -0.49 -15.30 10.37
N LEU A 34 -0.49 -13.98 10.46
CA LEU A 34 0.70 -13.18 10.75
C LEU A 34 0.62 -12.61 12.17
N ASN A 35 1.77 -12.30 12.75
CA ASN A 35 1.91 -11.64 14.06
C ASN A 35 1.31 -12.40 15.27
N HIS A 36 1.19 -13.74 15.19
CA HIS A 36 0.88 -14.57 16.36
C HIS A 36 2.10 -14.63 17.30
N PRO A 37 1.97 -14.52 18.64
CA PRO A 37 3.12 -14.49 19.57
C PRO A 37 4.08 -15.69 19.50
N GLY A 38 3.62 -16.82 18.98
CA GLY A 38 4.42 -18.03 18.78
C GLY A 38 4.88 -18.27 17.34
N ALA A 39 4.67 -17.33 16.41
CA ALA A 39 4.96 -17.51 14.98
C ALA A 39 6.29 -16.92 14.52
N CYS A 40 7.12 -16.37 15.42
CA CYS A 40 8.49 -15.95 15.11
C CYS A 40 9.46 -17.04 15.58
N ASP A 41 9.73 -18.00 14.70
CA ASP A 41 10.43 -19.26 14.97
C ASP A 41 11.48 -19.67 13.90
N ALA A 42 11.59 -18.94 12.79
CA ALA A 42 12.55 -19.21 11.72
C ALA A 42 13.47 -18.01 11.38
N PRO A 43 14.67 -18.24 10.79
CA PRO A 43 15.54 -17.16 10.30
C PRO A 43 14.84 -16.23 9.29
N GLY A 44 15.05 -14.94 9.44
CA GLY A 44 14.42 -13.87 8.66
C GLY A 44 13.13 -13.32 9.27
N GLU A 45 12.60 -13.95 10.32
CA GLU A 45 11.37 -13.50 10.96
C GLU A 45 11.63 -12.50 12.09
N TRP A 46 10.66 -11.63 12.31
CA TRP A 46 10.67 -10.66 13.39
C TRP A 46 9.26 -10.47 13.97
N GLN A 47 9.20 -9.97 15.20
CA GLN A 47 7.95 -9.64 15.88
C GLN A 47 8.13 -8.48 16.84
N LEU A 48 7.22 -7.50 16.76
CA LEU A 48 7.15 -6.37 17.68
C LEU A 48 6.02 -6.59 18.69
N ASN A 49 6.37 -6.70 19.97
CA ASN A 49 5.41 -6.56 21.05
C ASN A 49 5.11 -5.07 21.26
N ARG A 50 3.93 -4.62 20.84
CA ARG A 50 3.54 -3.20 20.95
C ARG A 50 3.19 -2.77 22.37
N GLU A 51 2.89 -3.69 23.29
CA GLU A 51 2.62 -3.37 24.69
C GLU A 51 3.91 -3.04 25.45
N THR A 52 4.98 -3.81 25.19
CA THR A 52 6.28 -3.62 25.85
C THR A 52 7.27 -2.79 25.03
N GLY A 53 7.05 -2.65 23.73
CA GLY A 53 7.99 -2.04 22.78
C GLY A 53 9.16 -2.95 22.38
N GLU A 54 9.13 -4.24 22.73
CA GLU A 54 10.22 -5.17 22.45
C GLU A 54 10.15 -5.70 21.01
N LEU A 55 11.25 -5.55 20.26
CA LEU A 55 11.43 -6.10 18.92
C LEU A 55 12.30 -7.36 18.99
N LYS A 56 11.70 -8.51 18.68
CA LYS A 56 12.39 -9.79 18.50
C LYS A 56 12.74 -9.96 17.02
N ILE A 57 13.98 -10.32 16.71
CA ILE A 57 14.45 -10.64 15.35
C ILE A 57 15.21 -11.96 15.40
N ILE A 58 14.91 -12.87 14.47
CA ILE A 58 15.74 -14.04 14.19
C ILE A 58 16.49 -13.71 12.88
N PRO A 59 17.77 -13.31 12.94
CA PRO A 59 18.51 -12.91 11.75
C PRO A 59 18.72 -14.10 10.81
N PHE A 60 18.91 -13.83 9.52
CA PHE A 60 19.48 -14.84 8.65
C PHE A 60 20.89 -15.22 9.13
N ALA A 61 21.34 -16.44 8.79
CA ALA A 61 22.60 -16.99 9.33
C ALA A 61 23.85 -16.12 9.04
N THR A 62 23.79 -15.26 8.03
CA THR A 62 24.89 -14.38 7.62
C THR A 62 24.79 -12.96 8.19
N GLU A 63 23.68 -12.60 8.83
CA GLU A 63 23.44 -11.24 9.32
C GLU A 63 24.01 -11.02 10.72
N ASN A 64 24.68 -9.89 10.91
CA ASN A 64 25.16 -9.45 12.22
C ASN A 64 24.32 -8.26 12.69
N LEU A 65 23.37 -8.53 13.60
CA LEU A 65 22.47 -7.50 14.14
C LEU A 65 23.20 -6.34 14.83
N ALA A 66 24.39 -6.56 15.40
CA ALA A 66 25.18 -5.50 16.03
C ALA A 66 25.73 -4.47 15.02
N ARG A 67 25.65 -4.76 13.72
CA ARG A 67 26.07 -3.89 12.62
C ARG A 67 24.99 -3.65 11.57
N ALA A 68 23.80 -4.23 11.77
CA ALA A 68 22.71 -4.12 10.81
C ALA A 68 22.04 -2.74 10.90
N GLU A 69 21.64 -2.22 9.75
CA GLU A 69 20.68 -1.14 9.67
C GLU A 69 19.28 -1.75 9.71
N ILE A 70 18.46 -1.30 10.66
CA ILE A 70 17.09 -1.78 10.85
C ILE A 70 16.17 -0.60 10.66
N VAL A 71 15.32 -0.67 9.65
CA VAL A 71 14.36 0.39 9.32
C VAL A 71 12.95 -0.12 9.54
N ALA A 72 12.18 0.62 10.33
CA ALA A 72 10.75 0.42 10.49
C ALA A 72 10.02 1.68 9.99
N PRO A 73 8.98 1.55 9.14
CA PRO A 73 8.28 2.71 8.63
C PRO A 73 7.48 3.42 9.72
N ALA A 74 7.53 4.75 9.73
CA ALA A 74 6.75 5.60 10.64
C ALA A 74 5.60 6.33 9.94
N LEU A 75 5.62 6.39 8.60
CA LEU A 75 4.65 7.12 7.79
C LEU A 75 4.03 6.18 6.77
N GLN A 76 2.75 6.39 6.44
CA GLN A 76 2.08 5.69 5.35
C GLN A 76 2.18 6.42 4.00
N GLN A 77 2.43 7.73 4.03
CA GLN A 77 2.62 8.61 2.87
C GLN A 77 3.91 9.40 3.04
N LEU A 78 4.81 9.29 2.07
CA LEU A 78 6.04 10.09 1.98
C LEU A 78 5.76 11.41 1.27
N VAL A 79 4.82 11.40 0.33
CA VAL A 79 4.30 12.61 -0.34
C VAL A 79 2.79 12.57 -0.28
N ALA A 80 2.19 13.68 0.17
CA ALA A 80 0.76 13.92 0.12
C ALA A 80 0.51 15.29 -0.52
N ALA A 81 0.28 15.31 -1.84
CA ALA A 81 -0.09 16.50 -2.58
C ALA A 81 -1.62 16.64 -2.61
N GLN A 82 -2.16 17.53 -1.77
CA GLN A 82 -3.61 17.66 -1.56
C GLN A 82 -4.11 19.02 -2.04
N GLY A 83 -4.68 19.06 -3.24
CA GLY A 83 -5.49 20.18 -3.72
C GLY A 83 -6.93 20.12 -3.22
N ASP A 84 -7.67 21.19 -3.47
CA ASP A 84 -9.11 21.33 -3.26
C ASP A 84 -9.75 21.83 -4.54
N ALA A 85 -10.14 20.89 -5.39
CA ALA A 85 -10.68 21.21 -6.70
C ALA A 85 -12.14 21.72 -6.65
N GLU A 86 -12.88 21.56 -5.55
CA GLU A 86 -14.18 22.24 -5.36
C GLU A 86 -13.98 23.74 -5.19
N ALA A 87 -12.93 24.13 -4.45
CA ALA A 87 -12.55 25.53 -4.31
C ALA A 87 -11.61 26.02 -5.42
N GLY A 88 -11.39 25.22 -6.46
CA GLY A 88 -10.51 25.57 -7.59
C GLY A 88 -9.03 25.70 -7.24
N ARG A 89 -8.57 25.13 -6.13
CA ARG A 89 -7.17 25.14 -5.70
C ARG A 89 -6.52 23.81 -6.06
N TYR A 90 -5.50 23.84 -6.91
CA TYR A 90 -4.78 22.64 -7.34
C TYR A 90 -3.34 22.69 -6.84
N VAL A 91 -2.75 21.51 -6.63
CA VAL A 91 -1.29 21.41 -6.52
C VAL A 91 -0.74 21.32 -7.93
N GLU A 92 0.03 22.30 -8.36
CA GLU A 92 0.47 22.39 -9.75
C GLU A 92 1.98 22.59 -9.91
N TYR A 93 2.52 22.06 -11.00
CA TYR A 93 3.91 22.28 -11.43
C TYR A 93 4.97 21.83 -10.42
N VAL A 94 4.69 20.76 -9.68
CA VAL A 94 5.66 20.13 -8.76
C VAL A 94 6.37 18.99 -9.46
N SER A 95 7.70 19.01 -9.48
CA SER A 95 8.50 17.93 -10.08
C SER A 95 9.50 17.35 -9.10
N PHE A 96 9.50 16.03 -8.99
CA PHE A 96 10.52 15.24 -8.32
C PHE A 96 11.37 14.53 -9.36
N LYS A 97 12.70 14.64 -9.23
CA LYS A 97 13.63 14.08 -10.20
C LYS A 97 14.81 13.42 -9.51
N GLY A 98 15.09 12.16 -9.86
CA GLY A 98 16.28 11.46 -9.35
C GLY A 98 16.25 11.18 -7.84
N LEU A 99 15.08 11.14 -7.22
CA LEU A 99 14.92 10.91 -5.79
C LEU A 99 14.53 9.46 -5.51
N ALA A 100 14.98 8.93 -4.38
CA ALA A 100 14.52 7.66 -3.84
C ALA A 100 13.52 7.92 -2.70
N PHE A 101 12.32 7.35 -2.83
CA PHE A 101 11.28 7.40 -1.80
C PHE A 101 11.14 6.00 -1.20
N GLN A 102 11.56 5.85 0.06
CA GLN A 102 11.65 4.56 0.70
C GLN A 102 11.03 4.53 2.10
N HIS A 103 10.65 3.33 2.54
CA HIS A 103 10.23 3.02 3.91
C HIS A 103 8.94 3.69 4.35
N ALA A 104 7.85 3.36 3.66
CA ALA A 104 6.49 3.76 4.03
C ALA A 104 5.64 2.53 4.37
N GLY A 105 4.94 2.58 5.49
CA GLY A 105 4.20 1.45 6.02
C GLY A 105 2.72 1.47 5.64
N TRP A 106 2.00 0.44 6.05
CA TRP A 106 0.54 0.46 6.09
C TRP A 106 0.05 -0.37 7.27
N ASP A 107 -0.88 0.21 8.02
CA ASP A 107 -1.54 -0.47 9.13
C ASP A 107 -2.88 -1.01 8.67
N LEU A 108 -3.12 -2.30 8.96
CA LEU A 108 -4.43 -2.91 8.78
C LEU A 108 -5.46 -2.22 9.70
N PRO A 109 -6.55 -1.64 9.15
CA PRO A 109 -7.59 -1.05 9.98
C PRO A 109 -8.23 -2.07 10.93
N PRO A 110 -8.77 -1.65 12.10
CA PRO A 110 -9.44 -2.55 13.05
C PRO A 110 -10.59 -3.36 12.43
N GLU A 111 -11.30 -2.78 11.47
CA GLU A 111 -12.37 -3.42 10.69
C GLU A 111 -11.86 -4.36 9.58
N GLY A 112 -10.55 -4.55 9.48
CA GLY A 112 -9.90 -5.29 8.41
C GLY A 112 -9.83 -4.52 7.10
N PHE A 113 -9.36 -5.20 6.05
CA PHE A 113 -9.24 -4.63 4.71
C PHE A 113 -9.71 -5.65 3.69
N SER A 114 -10.87 -5.37 3.08
CA SER A 114 -11.47 -6.20 2.04
C SER A 114 -11.88 -5.31 0.88
N THR A 115 -11.40 -5.63 -0.32
CA THR A 115 -11.70 -4.87 -1.55
C THR A 115 -12.15 -5.82 -2.66
N PRO A 116 -13.04 -5.37 -3.57
CA PRO A 116 -13.57 -6.26 -4.60
C PRO A 116 -12.49 -6.79 -5.54
N GLN A 117 -11.49 -5.96 -5.87
CA GLN A 117 -10.40 -6.31 -6.78
C GLN A 117 -9.23 -5.31 -6.63
N ALA A 118 -8.04 -5.67 -7.09
CA ALA A 118 -6.89 -4.78 -7.32
C ALA A 118 -6.37 -4.05 -6.07
N ALA A 119 -6.75 -4.48 -4.86
CA ALA A 119 -6.57 -3.68 -3.65
C ALA A 119 -7.06 -2.22 -3.85
N CYS A 120 -8.17 -2.03 -4.57
CA CYS A 120 -8.57 -0.73 -5.13
C CYS A 120 -8.94 0.35 -4.09
N LYS A 121 -8.92 0.04 -2.80
CA LYS A 121 -9.08 1.02 -1.71
C LYS A 121 -7.76 1.32 -0.98
N LEU A 122 -6.67 0.65 -1.35
CA LEU A 122 -5.31 0.96 -0.90
C LEU A 122 -4.83 2.20 -1.65
N GLY A 123 -4.47 3.27 -0.95
CA GLY A 123 -3.93 4.48 -1.60
C GLY A 123 -2.45 4.33 -1.95
N GLY A 124 -1.74 5.46 -2.11
CA GLY A 124 -0.36 5.50 -2.58
C GLY A 124 0.62 6.02 -1.54
N SER A 125 1.85 5.52 -1.52
CA SER A 125 2.92 6.08 -0.68
C SER A 125 3.34 7.47 -1.14
N LEU A 126 3.21 7.75 -2.45
CA LEU A 126 3.18 9.10 -3.01
C LEU A 126 1.78 9.34 -3.56
N GLU A 127 1.00 10.18 -2.88
CA GLU A 127 -0.42 10.38 -3.18
C GLU A 127 -0.71 11.81 -3.59
N PHE A 128 -1.41 11.96 -4.72
CA PHE A 128 -1.70 13.22 -5.36
C PHE A 128 -3.19 13.31 -5.66
N ARG A 129 -3.86 14.28 -5.06
CA ARG A 129 -5.29 14.55 -5.26
C ARG A 129 -5.48 15.99 -5.69
N ALA A 130 -6.35 16.22 -6.68
CA ALA A 130 -6.49 17.54 -7.29
C ALA A 130 -5.14 18.16 -7.68
N ALA A 131 -4.28 17.34 -8.30
CA ALA A 131 -2.93 17.70 -8.71
C ALA A 131 -2.83 17.80 -10.23
N ARG A 132 -2.16 18.84 -10.75
CA ARG A 132 -1.96 19.03 -12.19
C ARG A 132 -0.52 19.29 -12.55
N HIS A 133 -0.10 18.84 -13.74
CA HIS A 133 1.25 19.10 -14.24
C HIS A 133 2.37 18.69 -13.27
N CYS A 134 2.11 17.73 -12.38
CA CYS A 134 3.10 17.19 -11.46
C CYS A 134 3.87 16.06 -12.14
N THR A 135 5.16 15.92 -11.80
CA THR A 135 6.04 14.95 -12.47
C THR A 135 6.89 14.16 -11.47
N LEU A 136 6.89 12.84 -11.61
CA LEU A 136 7.94 11.94 -11.11
C LEU A 136 8.80 11.52 -12.30
N ASN A 137 10.10 11.84 -12.27
CA ASN A 137 11.02 11.51 -13.37
C ASN A 137 12.32 10.90 -12.85
N GLY A 138 12.60 9.65 -13.24
CA GLY A 138 13.84 8.99 -12.84
C GLY A 138 13.91 8.76 -11.33
N CYS A 139 12.77 8.61 -10.67
CA CYS A 139 12.70 8.36 -9.24
C CYS A 139 12.67 6.86 -8.95
N GLU A 140 13.13 6.49 -7.76
CA GLU A 140 12.93 5.17 -7.18
C GLU A 140 11.82 5.25 -6.13
N ILE A 141 10.91 4.28 -6.14
CA ILE A 141 9.90 4.09 -5.10
C ILE A 141 10.01 2.64 -4.64
N ALA A 142 10.50 2.42 -3.42
CA ALA A 142 10.79 1.08 -2.93
C ALA A 142 10.59 0.91 -1.42
N HIS A 143 10.45 -0.33 -0.94
CA HIS A 143 10.25 -0.61 0.48
C HIS A 143 9.00 0.10 1.04
N VAL A 144 7.88 0.02 0.29
CA VAL A 144 6.63 0.69 0.66
C VAL A 144 5.44 -0.26 0.64
N ASP A 145 4.57 -0.19 1.64
CA ASP A 145 3.48 -1.17 1.79
C ASP A 145 2.22 -0.90 0.95
N ARG A 146 2.06 0.33 0.43
CA ARG A 146 0.88 0.77 -0.34
C ARG A 146 1.15 0.66 -1.85
N TYR A 147 0.30 1.26 -2.69
CA TYR A 147 0.72 1.50 -4.08
C TYR A 147 1.91 2.47 -4.08
N GLY A 148 2.87 2.32 -4.98
CA GLY A 148 4.03 3.23 -5.05
C GLY A 148 3.62 4.68 -5.26
N ALA A 149 2.83 4.95 -6.32
CA ALA A 149 2.30 6.27 -6.62
C ALA A 149 0.80 6.21 -6.96
N TYR A 150 0.06 7.25 -6.56
CA TYR A 150 -1.37 7.37 -6.84
C TYR A 150 -1.73 8.78 -7.29
N PHE A 151 -2.20 8.93 -8.53
CA PHE A 151 -2.98 10.12 -8.94
C PHE A 151 -4.45 9.83 -8.73
N ASP A 152 -4.98 10.34 -7.63
CA ASP A 152 -6.36 10.26 -7.20
C ASP A 152 -7.28 11.15 -8.06
N ALA A 153 -8.57 11.17 -7.74
CA ALA A 153 -9.58 12.05 -8.31
C ALA A 153 -9.05 13.48 -8.52
N ASP A 154 -9.57 14.12 -9.57
CA ASP A 154 -9.27 15.51 -9.93
C ASP A 154 -7.84 15.79 -10.38
N SER A 155 -7.03 14.75 -10.53
CA SER A 155 -5.66 14.88 -10.96
C SER A 155 -5.54 14.71 -12.46
N SER A 156 -4.93 15.68 -13.14
CA SER A 156 -4.79 15.64 -14.60
C SER A 156 -3.46 16.17 -15.14
N TYR A 157 -3.07 15.71 -16.33
CA TYR A 157 -1.83 16.12 -16.99
C TYR A 157 -0.55 15.86 -16.16
N ASN A 158 -0.57 14.88 -15.26
CA ASN A 158 0.60 14.49 -14.50
C ASN A 158 1.41 13.41 -15.22
N THR A 159 2.69 13.29 -14.91
CA THR A 159 3.58 12.30 -15.56
C THR A 159 4.39 11.51 -14.54
N ILE A 160 4.41 10.19 -14.69
CA ILE A 160 5.37 9.30 -14.04
C ILE A 160 6.18 8.65 -15.16
N GLN A 161 7.48 8.95 -15.20
CA GLN A 161 8.34 8.46 -16.28
C GLN A 161 9.73 8.05 -15.82
N GLN A 162 10.26 6.99 -16.44
CA GLN A 162 11.63 6.52 -16.18
C GLN A 162 11.87 6.16 -14.71
N CYS A 163 10.82 5.91 -13.94
CA CYS A 163 10.91 5.55 -12.53
C CYS A 163 11.04 4.03 -12.36
N HIS A 164 11.60 3.65 -11.22
CA HIS A 164 11.78 2.27 -10.80
C HIS A 164 10.96 2.00 -9.53
N PHE A 165 10.04 1.04 -9.62
CA PHE A 165 9.18 0.62 -8.52
C PHE A 165 9.46 -0.84 -8.19
N HIS A 166 9.85 -1.14 -6.95
CA HIS A 166 10.15 -2.50 -6.49
C HIS A 166 9.97 -2.63 -4.98
N ASP A 167 9.83 -3.86 -4.48
CA ASP A 167 9.53 -4.15 -3.07
C ASP A 167 8.33 -3.36 -2.54
N LEU A 168 7.17 -3.67 -3.12
CA LEU A 168 5.91 -3.00 -2.85
C LEU A 168 4.95 -3.94 -2.12
N GLY A 169 4.39 -3.49 -1.00
CA GLY A 169 3.29 -4.20 -0.34
C GLY A 169 2.02 -4.16 -1.19
N GLY A 170 1.76 -3.06 -1.91
CA GLY A 170 0.67 -2.92 -2.87
C GLY A 170 1.16 -3.07 -4.32
N GLY A 171 0.65 -2.21 -5.21
CA GLY A 171 1.03 -2.18 -6.62
C GLY A 171 1.95 -1.02 -6.99
N GLY A 172 2.26 -0.86 -8.28
CA GLY A 172 3.14 0.22 -8.75
C GLY A 172 2.44 1.57 -8.80
N VAL A 173 1.56 1.75 -9.79
CA VAL A 173 0.87 3.01 -10.04
C VAL A 173 -0.64 2.83 -10.02
N ARG A 174 -1.33 3.73 -9.33
CA ARG A 174 -2.78 3.84 -9.38
C ARG A 174 -3.20 5.16 -10.03
N LEU A 175 -4.26 5.10 -10.81
CA LEU A 175 -4.84 6.25 -11.52
C LEU A 175 -6.36 6.25 -11.35
N GLY A 176 -6.89 7.35 -10.83
CA GLY A 176 -8.31 7.55 -10.62
C GLY A 176 -8.91 6.73 -9.46
N ASP A 177 -10.20 6.95 -9.25
CA ASP A 177 -10.95 6.33 -8.15
C ASP A 177 -11.82 5.17 -8.69
N PRO A 178 -11.93 4.02 -7.98
CA PRO A 178 -12.89 2.96 -8.33
C PRO A 178 -14.36 3.38 -8.16
N ASP A 179 -14.64 4.40 -7.36
CA ASP A 179 -15.98 4.96 -7.21
C ASP A 179 -16.19 6.03 -8.30
N ARG A 180 -17.19 5.81 -9.14
CA ARG A 180 -17.47 6.70 -10.26
C ARG A 180 -17.82 8.11 -9.76
N PRO A 181 -17.08 9.16 -10.17
CA PRO A 181 -17.45 10.54 -9.85
C PRO A 181 -18.79 10.92 -10.48
N LYS A 182 -19.56 11.80 -9.81
CA LYS A 182 -20.85 12.27 -10.34
C LYS A 182 -20.70 13.16 -11.58
N SER A 183 -19.64 13.97 -11.64
CA SER A 183 -19.31 14.81 -12.79
C SER A 183 -18.08 14.28 -13.50
N PHE A 184 -18.12 14.28 -14.84
CA PHE A 184 -17.01 13.84 -15.67
C PHE A 184 -15.76 14.70 -15.48
N ASP A 185 -15.92 15.99 -15.16
CA ASP A 185 -14.80 16.93 -14.94
C ASP A 185 -13.95 16.57 -13.70
N ARG A 186 -14.45 15.68 -12.83
CA ARG A 186 -13.78 15.23 -11.60
C ARG A 186 -12.99 13.93 -11.79
N VAL A 187 -13.19 13.29 -12.94
CA VAL A 187 -12.45 12.08 -13.31
C VAL A 187 -11.00 12.48 -13.53
N ALA A 188 -10.06 11.73 -12.94
CA ALA A 188 -8.64 11.91 -13.27
C ALA A 188 -8.49 11.81 -14.79
N SER A 189 -7.58 12.53 -15.44
CA SER A 189 -7.49 12.43 -16.90
C SER A 189 -6.15 12.90 -17.44
N HIS A 190 -5.78 12.44 -18.64
CA HIS A 190 -4.56 12.89 -19.32
C HIS A 190 -3.27 12.66 -18.50
N ASN A 191 -3.29 11.75 -17.53
CA ASN A 191 -2.09 11.35 -16.79
C ASN A 191 -1.29 10.36 -17.62
N ARG A 192 0.05 10.49 -17.61
CA ARG A 192 0.97 9.67 -18.39
C ARG A 192 1.82 8.81 -17.48
N VAL A 193 1.81 7.50 -17.70
CA VAL A 193 2.71 6.54 -17.06
C VAL A 193 3.53 5.89 -18.19
N ASP A 194 4.79 6.29 -18.33
CA ASP A 194 5.60 5.98 -19.51
C ASP A 194 7.01 5.50 -19.14
N ASN A 195 7.47 4.43 -19.77
CA ASN A 195 8.84 3.91 -19.62
C ASN A 195 9.29 3.71 -18.15
N ASN A 196 8.41 3.16 -17.30
CA ASN A 196 8.74 2.82 -15.91
C ASN A 196 9.03 1.33 -15.79
N PHE A 197 9.91 0.95 -14.85
CA PHE A 197 10.15 -0.45 -14.49
C PHE A 197 9.44 -0.75 -13.17
N ILE A 198 8.40 -1.60 -13.23
CA ILE A 198 7.55 -1.93 -12.07
C ILE A 198 7.61 -3.45 -11.88
N HIS A 199 8.11 -3.90 -10.75
CA HIS A 199 8.19 -5.32 -10.38
C HIS A 199 8.10 -5.50 -8.85
N ASP A 200 8.13 -6.75 -8.38
CA ASP A 200 8.17 -7.12 -6.96
C ASP A 200 7.11 -6.39 -6.10
N GLY A 201 5.85 -6.47 -6.53
CA GLY A 201 4.71 -5.92 -5.81
C GLY A 201 3.79 -6.99 -5.22
N GLY A 202 2.86 -6.56 -4.37
CA GLY A 202 1.85 -7.40 -3.74
C GLY A 202 2.35 -8.18 -2.51
N HIS A 203 3.46 -7.76 -1.88
CA HIS A 203 4.02 -8.45 -0.72
C HIS A 203 3.07 -8.45 0.50
N THR A 204 2.31 -7.38 0.69
CA THR A 204 1.34 -7.22 1.80
C THR A 204 -0.10 -7.39 1.31
N ASN A 205 -0.39 -6.88 0.11
CA ASN A 205 -1.70 -6.91 -0.54
C ASN A 205 -1.59 -7.63 -1.90
N PRO A 206 -1.61 -8.98 -1.93
CA PRO A 206 -1.33 -9.76 -3.14
C PRO A 206 -2.39 -9.62 -4.24
N GLY A 207 -3.55 -9.03 -3.93
CA GLY A 207 -4.57 -8.70 -4.92
C GLY A 207 -4.28 -7.43 -5.72
N ALA A 208 -3.21 -6.68 -5.42
CA ALA A 208 -2.82 -5.47 -6.13
C ALA A 208 -2.26 -5.76 -7.54
N THR A 209 -2.02 -4.71 -8.33
CA THR A 209 -1.55 -4.82 -9.72
C THR A 209 -0.41 -3.84 -10.02
N GLY A 210 0.41 -4.12 -11.03
CA GLY A 210 1.50 -3.22 -11.42
C GLY A 210 1.00 -1.81 -11.77
N ILE A 211 -0.05 -1.72 -12.57
CA ILE A 211 -0.77 -0.47 -12.84
C ILE A 211 -2.27 -0.74 -12.71
N PHE A 212 -2.95 0.02 -11.83
CA PHE A 212 -4.41 0.00 -11.70
C PHE A 212 -5.00 1.30 -12.26
N LEU A 213 -5.78 1.18 -13.33
CA LEU A 213 -6.54 2.25 -13.96
C LEU A 213 -8.02 2.09 -13.59
N ALA A 214 -8.58 3.06 -12.88
CA ALA A 214 -9.99 3.09 -12.51
C ALA A 214 -10.74 4.12 -13.38
N TYR A 215 -11.68 4.88 -12.81
CA TYR A 215 -12.26 6.01 -13.53
C TYR A 215 -11.21 7.12 -13.65
N SER A 216 -10.58 7.21 -14.84
CA SER A 216 -9.47 8.11 -15.16
C SER A 216 -9.33 8.40 -16.67
#